data_AF-A0A0A1U7W4-F1
#
_entry.id   AF-A0A0A1U7W4-F1
#
_cell.length_a   1.000
_cell.length_b   1.000
_cell.length_c   1.000
_cell.angle_alpha   90.00
_cell.angle_beta   90.00
_cell.angle_gamma   90.00
#
_symmetry.space_group_name_H-M   'P 1'
#
loop_
_entity.id
_entity.type
_entity.pdbx_description
1 polymer ?
#
loop_
_entity_poly.entity_id
_entity_poly.type
_entity_poly.pdbx_seq_one_letter_code
_entity_poly.pdbx_strand_id
1 'polypeptide(L)'
;MCEFGLLKKYLISLFTEANYFDNVYPSVIAVFGGCNFGHIRGCSMIDIHETEFVQKDITMLTIKDNKVDYKIVVAKGRPIPVEDVFIELTVMTETVDIMLYEKRAYLGVYRVQSRMTVGQKIKINISINYLREIKLVLVNTEGSEELVKINKEIQKKT
;
A
#
# COMPACT_ATOMS: atom_id res chain seq x y z
N MET A 1 -16.96 36.24 -7.30
CA MET A 1 -17.76 35.36 -6.43
C MET A 1 -17.14 33.98 -6.55
N CYS A 2 -16.48 33.53 -5.47
CA CYS A 2 -15.39 32.56 -5.44
C CYS A 2 -15.78 31.15 -5.90
N GLU A 3 -14.86 30.47 -6.58
CA GLU A 3 -14.94 29.09 -7.09
C GLU A 3 -15.48 28.07 -6.05
N PHE A 4 -15.23 28.31 -4.76
CA PHE A 4 -15.77 27.50 -3.65
C PHE A 4 -17.30 27.49 -3.54
N GLY A 5 -17.97 28.60 -3.84
CA GLY A 5 -19.44 28.69 -3.73
C GLY A 5 -20.15 27.85 -4.80
N LEU A 6 -19.58 27.78 -6.00
CA LEU A 6 -20.09 26.95 -7.10
C LEU A 6 -19.83 25.46 -6.83
N LEU A 7 -18.64 25.12 -6.35
CA LEU A 7 -18.29 23.75 -5.96
C LEU A 7 -19.23 23.22 -4.87
N LYS A 8 -19.50 24.01 -3.82
CA LYS A 8 -20.44 23.61 -2.76
C LYS A 8 -21.83 23.33 -3.31
N LYS A 9 -22.37 24.22 -4.16
CA LYS A 9 -23.69 24.01 -4.79
C LYS A 9 -23.73 22.75 -5.65
N TYR A 10 -22.66 22.51 -6.41
CA TYR A 10 -22.56 21.32 -7.26
C TYR A 10 -22.54 20.02 -6.43
N LEU A 11 -21.77 19.97 -5.35
CA LEU A 11 -21.74 18.82 -4.44
C LEU A 11 -23.10 18.57 -3.77
N ILE A 12 -23.77 19.63 -3.29
CA ILE A 12 -25.14 19.53 -2.74
C ILE A 12 -26.12 18.94 -3.75
N SER A 13 -25.99 19.32 -5.03
CA SER A 13 -26.85 18.77 -6.08
C SER A 13 -26.58 17.31 -6.42
N LEU A 14 -25.36 16.81 -6.19
CA LEU A 14 -24.97 15.42 -6.44
C LEU A 14 -25.33 14.49 -5.27
N PHE A 15 -25.25 14.99 -4.03
CA PHE A 15 -25.59 14.22 -2.84
C PHE A 15 -26.67 14.96 -2.05
N THR A 16 -27.90 14.86 -2.53
CA THR A 16 -29.06 15.61 -2.02
C THR A 16 -29.49 15.20 -0.61
N GLU A 17 -29.13 13.99 -0.18
CA GLU A 17 -29.45 13.45 1.15
C GLU A 17 -28.30 13.57 2.14
N ALA A 18 -27.16 14.14 1.74
CA ALA A 18 -25.99 14.25 2.61
C ALA A 18 -26.18 15.37 3.66
N ASN A 19 -25.75 15.09 4.88
CA ASN A 19 -25.64 16.11 5.93
C ASN A 19 -24.34 16.89 5.75
N TYR A 20 -24.45 18.15 5.32
CA TYR A 20 -23.30 19.04 5.15
C TYR A 20 -23.01 19.78 6.46
N PHE A 21 -21.78 19.72 6.93
CA PHE A 21 -21.34 20.44 8.13
C PHE A 21 -20.83 21.84 7.77
N ASP A 22 -21.73 22.82 7.85
CA ASP A 22 -21.41 24.21 7.49
C ASP A 22 -20.57 24.95 8.54
N ASN A 23 -20.50 24.41 9.77
CA ASN A 23 -19.82 25.03 10.90
C ASN A 23 -18.39 24.51 11.11
N VAL A 24 -17.87 23.72 10.17
CA VAL A 24 -16.53 23.12 10.26
C VAL A 24 -15.61 23.85 9.30
N TYR A 25 -14.63 24.57 9.85
CA TYR A 25 -13.61 25.24 9.04
C TYR A 25 -12.70 24.20 8.36
N PRO A 26 -12.64 24.16 7.01
CA PRO A 26 -11.85 23.14 6.30
C PRO A 26 -10.36 23.15 6.65
N SER A 27 -9.81 24.33 6.98
CA SER A 27 -8.42 24.49 7.40
C SER A 27 -8.13 23.94 8.81
N VAL A 28 -9.15 23.91 9.69
CA VAL A 28 -9.00 23.49 11.08
C VAL A 28 -9.29 22.00 11.25
N ILE A 29 -10.22 21.45 10.45
CA ILE A 29 -10.69 20.06 10.64
C ILE A 29 -9.59 19.02 10.37
N ALA A 30 -8.71 19.26 9.41
CA ALA A 30 -7.60 18.37 9.12
C ALA A 30 -6.59 18.32 10.29
N VAL A 31 -6.29 19.47 10.87
CA VAL A 31 -5.39 19.58 12.03
C VAL A 31 -6.05 18.98 13.27
N PHE A 32 -7.33 19.29 13.51
CA PHE A 32 -8.09 18.72 14.63
C PHE A 32 -8.16 17.19 14.57
N GLY A 33 -8.44 16.64 13.39
CA GLY A 33 -8.41 15.20 13.15
C GLY A 33 -7.03 14.59 13.41
N GLY A 34 -5.96 15.19 12.87
CA GLY A 34 -4.59 14.73 13.09
C GLY A 34 -4.14 14.78 14.56
N CYS A 35 -4.49 15.83 15.30
CA CYS A 35 -4.20 15.95 16.72
C CYS A 35 -4.97 14.92 17.55
N ASN A 36 -6.26 14.71 17.27
CA ASN A 36 -7.03 13.67 17.95
C ASN A 36 -6.48 12.27 17.65
N PHE A 37 -6.10 11.99 16.40
CA PHE A 37 -5.47 10.72 16.03
C PHE A 37 -4.20 10.47 16.85
N GLY A 38 -3.30 11.47 16.91
CA GLY A 38 -2.08 11.39 17.70
C GLY A 38 -2.33 11.21 19.20
N HIS A 39 -3.28 11.97 19.76
CA HIS A 39 -3.66 11.86 21.17
C HIS A 39 -4.27 10.49 21.51
N ILE A 40 -5.11 9.95 20.62
CA ILE A 40 -5.79 8.68 20.84
C ILE A 40 -4.79 7.54 20.89
N ARG A 41 -3.92 7.44 19.87
CA ARG A 41 -2.88 6.41 19.79
C ARG A 41 -1.76 6.58 20.81
N GLY A 42 -1.41 7.82 21.15
CA GLY A 42 -0.27 8.12 22.03
C GLY A 42 -0.61 8.18 23.52
N CYS A 43 -1.84 8.55 23.90
CA CYS A 43 -2.15 8.93 25.27
C CYS A 43 -3.46 8.34 25.83
N SER A 44 -4.51 8.15 25.03
CA SER A 44 -5.86 7.98 25.58
C SER A 44 -6.27 6.53 25.95
N MET A 45 -5.57 5.51 25.43
CA MET A 45 -6.00 4.09 25.52
C MET A 45 -7.44 3.81 25.04
N ILE A 46 -8.11 4.76 24.38
CA ILE A 46 -9.43 4.57 23.76
C ILE A 46 -9.21 3.92 22.38
N ASP A 47 -9.83 2.76 22.17
CA ASP A 47 -9.64 1.98 20.95
C ASP A 47 -10.63 2.42 19.86
N ILE A 48 -10.33 3.54 19.18
CA ILE A 48 -11.00 3.86 17.92
C ILE A 48 -10.34 3.04 16.81
N HIS A 49 -11.05 2.02 16.35
CA HIS A 49 -10.65 1.22 15.19
C HIS A 49 -10.85 2.02 13.89
N GLU A 50 -9.81 2.72 13.48
CA GLU A 50 -9.73 3.35 12.16
C GLU A 50 -9.11 2.37 11.15
N THR A 51 -9.92 1.95 10.18
CA THR A 51 -9.45 1.12 9.06
C THR A 51 -9.10 2.02 7.88
N GLU A 52 -7.81 2.23 7.63
CA GLU A 52 -7.36 2.81 6.37
C GLU A 52 -7.44 1.78 5.24
N PHE A 53 -7.52 2.26 4.00
CA PHE A 53 -7.58 1.40 2.82
C PHE A 53 -6.52 1.77 1.79
N VAL A 54 -5.99 0.76 1.11
CA VAL A 54 -5.09 0.94 -0.04
C VAL A 54 -5.81 1.73 -1.13
N GLN A 55 -5.31 2.92 -1.47
CA GLN A 55 -6.02 3.85 -2.37
C GLN A 55 -5.94 3.45 -3.85
N LYS A 56 -4.91 2.68 -4.24
CA LYS A 56 -4.62 2.31 -5.62
C LYS A 56 -3.99 0.92 -5.67
N ASP A 57 -4.17 0.21 -6.79
CA ASP A 57 -3.56 -1.10 -6.97
C ASP A 57 -2.02 -1.00 -6.94
N ILE A 58 -1.40 -1.87 -6.16
CA ILE A 58 0.04 -2.13 -6.21
C ILE A 58 0.23 -3.32 -7.13
N THR A 59 1.04 -3.12 -8.16
CA THR A 59 1.33 -4.11 -9.19
C THR A 59 2.79 -4.49 -9.19
N MET A 60 3.09 -5.75 -9.44
CA MET A 60 4.44 -6.27 -9.66
C MET A 60 4.66 -6.47 -11.15
N LEU A 61 5.85 -6.08 -11.63
CA LEU A 61 6.29 -6.37 -12.99
C LEU A 61 6.56 -7.87 -13.14
N THR A 62 5.96 -8.49 -14.15
CA THR A 62 6.16 -9.89 -14.49
C THR A 62 6.44 -10.04 -15.99
N ILE A 63 7.09 -11.12 -16.38
CA ILE A 63 7.25 -11.47 -17.80
C ILE A 63 6.43 -12.73 -18.06
N LYS A 64 5.51 -12.65 -19.01
CA LYS A 64 4.69 -13.78 -19.47
C LYS A 64 4.71 -13.82 -20.99
N ASP A 65 5.02 -14.98 -21.58
CA ASP A 65 5.07 -15.18 -23.03
C ASP A 65 5.97 -14.13 -23.77
N ASN A 66 7.15 -13.85 -23.21
CA ASN A 66 8.09 -12.82 -23.67
C ASN A 66 7.51 -11.39 -23.73
N LYS A 67 6.40 -11.13 -23.02
CA LYS A 67 5.80 -9.81 -22.87
C LYS A 67 5.85 -9.37 -21.41
N VAL A 68 6.07 -8.08 -21.23
CA VAL A 68 5.97 -7.43 -19.91
C VAL A 68 4.50 -7.35 -19.52
N ASP A 69 4.19 -7.82 -18.32
CA ASP A 69 2.86 -7.81 -17.72
C ASP A 69 2.92 -7.21 -16.31
N TYR A 70 1.80 -6.69 -15.83
CA TYR A 70 1.67 -6.08 -14.51
C TYR A 70 0.64 -6.87 -13.69
N LYS A 71 1.12 -7.71 -12.79
CA LYS A 71 0.25 -8.49 -11.91
C LYS A 71 -0.14 -7.64 -10.70
N ILE A 72 -1.43 -7.48 -10.43
CA ILE A 72 -1.90 -6.87 -9.18
C ILE A 72 -1.50 -7.77 -8.02
N VAL A 73 -0.77 -7.20 -7.06
CA VAL A 73 -0.32 -7.90 -5.86
C VAL A 73 -1.05 -7.43 -4.62
N VAL A 74 -1.41 -6.15 -4.56
CA VAL A 74 -2.31 -5.62 -3.53
C VAL A 74 -3.38 -4.80 -4.23
N ALA A 75 -4.63 -5.23 -4.11
CA ALA A 75 -5.77 -4.56 -4.71
C ALA A 75 -6.12 -3.27 -3.95
N LYS A 76 -6.60 -2.26 -4.68
CA LYS A 76 -7.25 -1.08 -4.11
C LYS A 76 -8.42 -1.49 -3.22
N GLY A 77 -8.65 -0.74 -2.15
CA GLY A 77 -9.71 -1.02 -1.18
C GLY A 77 -9.37 -2.13 -0.19
N ARG A 78 -8.15 -2.70 -0.20
CA ARG A 78 -7.71 -3.62 0.85
C ARG A 78 -7.47 -2.84 2.16
N PRO A 79 -7.95 -3.32 3.32
CA PRO A 79 -7.65 -2.73 4.62
C PRO A 79 -6.14 -2.67 4.90
N ILE A 80 -5.69 -1.62 5.59
CA ILE A 80 -4.34 -1.47 6.13
C ILE A 80 -4.44 -1.70 7.66
N PRO A 81 -3.61 -2.58 8.25
CA PRO A 81 -2.42 -3.19 7.68
C PRO A 81 -2.77 -4.32 6.71
N VAL A 82 -1.99 -4.43 5.64
CA VAL A 82 -2.09 -5.55 4.72
C VAL A 82 -1.15 -6.62 5.24
N GLU A 83 -1.71 -7.71 5.71
CA GLU A 83 -0.95 -8.87 6.18
C GLU A 83 -0.97 -9.98 5.12
N ASP A 84 0.18 -10.66 5.02
CA ASP A 84 0.32 -12.00 4.43
C ASP A 84 -0.20 -12.16 2.99
N VAL A 85 0.23 -11.28 2.09
CA VAL A 85 -0.01 -11.46 0.66
C VAL A 85 1.08 -12.33 0.06
N PHE A 86 0.72 -13.56 -0.29
CA PHE A 86 1.67 -14.49 -0.89
C PHE A 86 1.62 -14.47 -2.42
N ILE A 87 2.80 -14.44 -3.01
CA ILE A 87 2.99 -14.65 -4.44
C ILE A 87 3.99 -15.78 -4.62
N GLU A 88 3.57 -16.81 -5.32
CA GLU A 88 4.48 -17.87 -5.76
C GLU A 88 5.14 -17.46 -7.08
N LEU A 89 6.47 -17.58 -7.13
CA LEU A 89 7.28 -17.41 -8.32
C LEU A 89 8.21 -18.60 -8.51
N THR A 90 8.56 -18.87 -9.77
CA THR A 90 9.63 -19.81 -10.13
C THR A 90 10.90 -19.01 -10.41
N VAL A 91 12.01 -19.41 -9.80
CA VAL A 91 13.31 -18.75 -9.98
C VAL A 91 13.83 -19.04 -11.37
N MET A 92 14.05 -17.99 -12.17
CA MET A 92 14.57 -18.11 -13.54
C MET A 92 16.07 -17.79 -13.65
N THR A 93 16.61 -17.05 -12.68
CA THR A 93 18.03 -16.69 -12.60
C THR A 93 18.50 -16.74 -11.15
N GLU A 94 19.80 -16.72 -10.90
CA GLU A 94 20.39 -16.70 -9.54
C GLU A 94 19.97 -15.46 -8.71
N THR A 95 19.42 -14.44 -9.37
CA THR A 95 18.90 -13.23 -8.72
C THR A 95 17.42 -13.04 -9.02
N VAL A 96 16.64 -12.63 -8.01
CA VAL A 96 15.22 -12.30 -8.20
C VAL A 96 15.02 -10.81 -7.93
N ASP A 97 14.68 -10.07 -8.98
CA ASP A 97 14.34 -8.64 -8.89
C ASP A 97 12.82 -8.47 -8.89
N ILE A 98 12.28 -7.96 -7.78
CA ILE A 98 10.85 -7.66 -7.63
C ILE A 98 10.67 -6.15 -7.78
N MET A 99 9.99 -5.73 -8.84
CA MET A 99 9.69 -4.32 -9.09
C MET A 99 8.22 -4.03 -8.82
N LEU A 100 7.95 -3.09 -7.93
CA LEU A 100 6.60 -2.68 -7.56
C LEU A 100 6.23 -1.32 -8.14
N TYR A 101 4.96 -1.18 -8.53
CA TYR A 101 4.40 0.02 -9.14
C TYR A 101 3.03 0.34 -8.54
N GLU A 102 2.69 1.63 -8.45
CA GLU A 102 1.36 2.14 -8.15
C GLU A 102 0.87 2.97 -9.34
N LYS A 103 -0.16 2.51 -10.08
CA LYS A 103 -0.63 3.20 -11.32
C LYS A 103 0.52 3.58 -12.28
N ARG A 104 1.50 2.68 -12.47
CA ARG A 104 2.73 2.89 -13.27
C ARG A 104 3.78 3.83 -12.66
N ALA A 105 3.54 4.42 -11.49
CA ALA A 105 4.59 5.08 -10.72
C ALA A 105 5.44 4.01 -10.03
N TYR A 106 6.74 4.01 -10.28
CA TYR A 106 7.67 3.07 -9.69
C TYR A 106 7.81 3.33 -8.18
N LEU A 107 7.53 2.29 -7.37
CA LEU A 107 7.66 2.35 -5.91
C LEU A 107 9.05 1.90 -5.45
N GLY A 108 9.65 0.95 -6.17
CA GLY A 108 10.95 0.40 -5.82
C GLY A 108 11.23 -0.95 -6.45
N VAL A 109 12.52 -1.32 -6.42
CA VAL A 109 13.02 -2.65 -6.78
C VAL A 109 13.61 -3.27 -5.52
N TYR A 110 13.33 -4.56 -5.37
CA TYR A 110 13.83 -5.39 -4.31
C TYR A 110 14.58 -6.54 -4.96
N ARG A 111 15.90 -6.47 -4.88
CA ARG A 111 16.80 -7.50 -5.40
C ARG A 111 17.07 -8.50 -4.30
N VAL A 112 16.76 -9.75 -4.55
CA VAL A 112 17.13 -10.87 -3.69
C VAL A 112 18.24 -11.66 -4.38
N GLN A 113 19.42 -11.64 -3.77
CA GLN A 113 20.55 -12.52 -4.08
C GLN A 113 20.58 -13.59 -2.99
N SER A 114 20.01 -14.75 -3.27
CA SER A 114 20.16 -15.94 -2.42
C SER A 114 20.66 -17.08 -3.31
N ARG A 115 21.24 -18.13 -2.71
CA ARG A 115 21.65 -19.36 -3.41
C ARG A 115 20.41 -20.16 -3.85
N MET A 116 19.62 -19.58 -4.72
CA MET A 116 18.43 -20.20 -5.28
C MET A 116 18.83 -21.03 -6.50
N THR A 117 18.23 -22.21 -6.62
CA THR A 117 18.41 -23.04 -7.81
C THR A 117 17.43 -22.58 -8.89
N VAL A 118 17.88 -22.50 -10.15
CA VAL A 118 16.95 -22.24 -11.26
C VAL A 118 15.88 -23.34 -11.30
N GLY A 119 14.61 -22.94 -11.41
CA GLY A 119 13.45 -23.83 -11.33
C GLY A 119 12.87 -24.01 -9.93
N GLN A 120 13.54 -23.53 -8.89
CA GLN A 120 13.03 -23.56 -7.52
C GLN A 120 11.80 -22.66 -7.37
N LYS A 121 10.80 -23.11 -6.62
CA LYS A 121 9.65 -22.29 -6.24
C LYS A 121 9.96 -21.47 -4.99
N ILE A 122 9.54 -20.22 -5.01
CA ILE A 122 9.68 -19.28 -3.89
C ILE A 122 8.34 -18.62 -3.59
N LYS A 123 8.11 -18.30 -2.33
CA LYS A 123 6.98 -17.48 -1.88
C LYS A 123 7.49 -16.11 -1.47
N ILE A 124 6.84 -15.07 -1.96
CA ILE A 124 7.07 -13.70 -1.51
C ILE A 124 5.87 -13.29 -0.70
N ASN A 125 6.10 -12.93 0.56
CA ASN A 125 5.12 -12.29 1.41
C ASN A 125 5.27 -10.77 1.29
N ILE A 126 4.19 -10.11 0.88
CA ILE A 126 4.08 -8.65 0.85
C ILE A 126 3.18 -8.21 2.00
N SER A 127 3.68 -7.32 2.86
CA SER A 127 2.89 -6.66 3.88
C SER A 127 3.00 -5.15 3.83
N ILE A 128 1.96 -4.46 4.31
CA ILE A 128 1.90 -3.00 4.40
C ILE A 128 1.50 -2.65 5.82
N ASN A 129 2.33 -1.88 6.53
CA ASN A 129 2.03 -1.48 7.90
C ASN A 129 1.17 -0.20 7.96
N TYR A 130 0.82 0.23 9.17
CA TYR A 130 0.04 1.46 9.41
C TYR A 130 0.74 2.75 8.96
N LEU A 131 2.06 2.72 8.78
CA LEU A 131 2.83 3.85 8.23
C LEU A 131 2.88 3.82 6.69
N ARG A 132 2.17 2.87 6.07
CA ARG A 132 2.15 2.62 4.62
C ARG A 132 3.51 2.20 4.06
N GLU A 133 4.37 1.64 4.90
CA GLU A 133 5.63 1.05 4.48
C GLU A 133 5.37 -0.35 3.92
N ILE A 134 5.97 -0.63 2.77
CA ILE A 134 5.89 -1.94 2.13
C ILE A 134 7.07 -2.78 2.62
N LYS A 135 6.76 -3.92 3.25
CA LYS A 135 7.72 -4.94 3.64
C LYS A 135 7.58 -6.13 2.70
N LEU A 136 8.73 -6.62 2.22
CA LEU A 136 8.82 -7.83 1.43
C LEU A 136 9.67 -8.85 2.17
N VAL A 137 9.14 -10.06 2.33
CA VAL A 137 9.82 -11.20 2.91
C VAL A 137 9.79 -12.34 1.91
N LEU A 138 10.96 -12.86 1.57
CA LEU A 138 11.06 -14.01 0.68
C LEU A 138 11.24 -15.28 1.51
N VAL A 139 10.35 -16.25 1.27
CA VAL A 139 10.28 -17.54 1.96
C VAL A 139 10.55 -18.63 0.93
N ASN A 140 11.59 -19.42 1.18
CA ASN A 140 11.84 -20.63 0.38
C ASN A 140 10.76 -21.67 0.73
N THR A 141 10.11 -22.26 -0.28
CA THR A 141 9.07 -23.26 -0.06
C THR A 141 9.59 -24.67 0.20
N GLU A 142 10.88 -24.93 -0.07
CA GLU A 142 11.50 -26.26 0.05
C GLU A 142 12.29 -26.45 1.35
N GLY A 143 12.40 -25.41 2.16
CA GLY A 143 13.02 -25.42 3.49
C GLY A 143 12.82 -24.04 4.09
N SER A 144 12.25 -23.99 5.29
CA SER A 144 11.65 -22.84 5.99
C SER A 144 12.59 -21.67 6.33
N GLU A 145 13.58 -21.39 5.50
CA GLU A 145 14.51 -20.28 5.67
C GLU A 145 13.87 -18.98 5.15
N GLU A 146 13.73 -18.01 6.07
CA GLU A 146 13.47 -16.61 5.73
C GLU A 146 14.74 -16.06 5.08
N LEU A 147 14.71 -15.84 3.77
CA LEU A 147 15.93 -15.55 3.03
C LEU A 147 16.35 -14.08 3.14
N VAL A 148 15.40 -13.15 3.16
CA VAL A 148 15.67 -11.70 3.30
C VAL A 148 14.44 -10.97 3.84
N LYS A 149 14.65 -10.12 4.85
CA LYS A 149 13.68 -9.12 5.33
C LYS A 149 14.14 -7.73 4.86
N ILE A 150 13.41 -7.12 3.92
CA ILE A 150 13.70 -5.75 3.48
C ILE A 150 12.62 -4.81 4.00
N ASN A 151 12.99 -3.97 4.97
CA ASN A 151 12.21 -2.79 5.36
C ASN A 151 12.70 -1.63 4.49
N LYS A 152 11.88 -1.14 3.57
CA LYS A 152 12.18 0.10 2.84
C LYS A 152 11.04 1.07 3.05
N GLU A 153 11.30 2.15 3.78
CA GLU A 153 10.43 3.32 3.81
C GLU A 153 10.35 3.88 2.40
N ILE A 154 9.15 3.86 1.81
CA ILE A 154 8.89 4.58 0.57
C ILE A 154 8.73 6.05 0.99
N GLN A 155 9.84 6.80 1.02
CA GLN A 155 9.75 8.25 1.08
C GLN A 155 9.04 8.72 -0.20
N LYS A 156 7.79 9.13 -0.06
CA LYS A 156 7.13 9.93 -1.10
C LYS A 156 7.98 11.18 -1.28
N LYS A 157 8.70 11.27 -2.41
CA LYS A 157 9.24 12.55 -2.85
C LYS A 157 8.04 13.46 -3.11
N THR A 158 7.93 14.49 -2.29
CA THR A 158 6.97 15.60 -2.38
C THR A 158 7.09 16.32 -3.71
#